data_AF-A0A699R690-F1
#
_entry.id   AF-A0A699R690-F1
#
_cell.length_a   1.000
_cell.length_b   1.000
_cell.length_c   1.000
_cell.angle_alpha   90.00
_cell.angle_beta   90.00
_cell.angle_gamma   90.00
#
_symmetry.space_group_name_H-M   'P 1'
#
loop_
_entity.id
_entity.type
_entity.pdbx_description
1 polymer ?
#
loop_
_entity_poly.entity_id
_entity_poly.type
_entity_poly.pdbx_seq_one_letter_code
_entity_poly.pdbx_strand_id
1 'polypeptide(L)'
;AARAEGNVAGHNGNQIRCYNCRGVGHFARNCTIRPRIRDAIYLQTQLLIAQKEEEGIQLQAEEFDLMAAVANLDEIEEVNANYILMANLQQASKSSTQTDKAPI
;
A
#
# COMPACT_ATOMS: atom_id res chain seq x y z
N ALA A 1 47.59 21.19 -26.77
CA ALA A 1 47.12 21.66 -25.45
C ALA A 1 45.72 22.25 -25.62
N ALA A 2 44.68 21.49 -25.30
CA ALA A 2 43.29 21.95 -25.40
C ALA A 2 43.00 22.88 -24.21
N ARG A 3 42.54 24.10 -24.50
CA ARG A 3 42.26 25.14 -23.50
C ARG A 3 41.07 24.74 -22.64
N ALA A 4 41.27 24.65 -21.32
CA ALA A 4 40.19 24.52 -20.35
C ALA A 4 39.64 25.93 -20.07
N GLU A 5 38.57 26.31 -20.77
CA GLU A 5 37.84 27.55 -20.48
C GLU A 5 37.10 27.40 -19.15
N GLY A 6 37.62 28.10 -18.14
CA GLY A 6 37.03 28.19 -16.81
C GLY A 6 35.74 29.01 -16.86
N ASN A 7 34.61 28.31 -16.76
CA ASN A 7 33.32 28.95 -16.51
C ASN A 7 33.14 29.14 -15.01
N VAL A 8 33.80 30.17 -14.46
CA VAL A 8 33.58 30.64 -13.07
C VAL A 8 32.27 31.43 -13.04
N ALA A 9 31.14 30.74 -13.20
CA ALA A 9 29.84 31.29 -12.86
C ALA A 9 29.64 31.14 -11.34
N GLY A 10 29.41 32.25 -10.65
CA GLY A 10 29.35 32.38 -9.19
C GLY A 10 28.45 31.36 -8.48
N HIS A 11 29.02 30.22 -8.11
CA HIS A 11 28.44 29.27 -7.16
C HIS A 11 29.18 29.41 -5.84
N ASN A 12 28.65 30.32 -5.04
CA ASN A 12 29.14 30.79 -3.75
C ASN A 12 29.33 29.59 -2.79
N GLY A 13 30.58 29.27 -2.43
CA GLY A 13 30.94 28.38 -1.31
C GLY A 13 30.61 26.90 -1.43
N ASN A 14 29.66 26.50 -2.28
CA ASN A 14 29.23 25.11 -2.45
C ASN A 14 29.80 24.55 -3.75
N GLN A 15 30.85 23.74 -3.63
CA GLN A 15 31.47 23.07 -4.75
C GLN A 15 30.43 22.27 -5.55
N ILE A 16 30.29 22.57 -6.84
CA ILE A 16 29.33 21.89 -7.74
C ILE A 16 29.59 20.39 -7.70
N ARG A 17 28.61 19.58 -7.28
CA ARG A 17 28.71 18.11 -7.27
C ARG A 17 28.19 17.50 -8.57
N CYS A 18 28.96 16.60 -9.15
CA CYS A 18 28.57 15.81 -10.30
C CYS A 18 27.87 14.52 -9.86
N TYR A 19 26.58 14.37 -10.16
CA TYR A 19 25.83 13.16 -9.78
C TYR A 19 26.24 11.90 -10.56
N ASN A 20 26.86 12.05 -11.74
CA ASN A 20 27.28 10.92 -12.58
C ASN A 20 28.50 10.17 -12.00
N CYS A 21 29.49 10.91 -11.49
CA CYS A 21 30.76 10.34 -10.97
C CYS A 21 31.00 10.63 -9.48
N ARG A 22 30.13 11.41 -8.82
CA ARG A 22 30.31 11.95 -7.46
C ARG A 22 31.53 12.87 -7.29
N GLY A 23 32.15 13.27 -8.39
CA GLY A 23 33.20 14.27 -8.42
C GLY A 23 32.67 15.67 -8.13
N VAL A 24 33.58 16.61 -7.92
CA VAL A 24 33.28 17.99 -7.57
C VAL A 24 33.88 18.96 -8.58
N GLY A 25 33.35 20.18 -8.67
CA GLY A 25 33.84 21.24 -9.54
C GLY A 25 33.31 21.24 -10.98
N HIS A 26 32.37 20.35 -11.34
CA HIS A 26 31.79 20.32 -12.69
C HIS A 26 30.33 19.85 -12.69
N PHE A 27 29.57 20.32 -13.69
CA PHE A 27 28.22 19.83 -13.95
C PHE A 27 28.25 18.41 -14.53
N ALA A 28 27.21 17.62 -14.25
CA ALA A 28 27.06 16.27 -14.78
C ALA A 28 27.14 16.19 -16.32
N ARG A 29 26.63 17.20 -17.04
CA ARG A 29 26.73 17.32 -18.51
C ARG A 29 28.16 17.49 -19.04
N ASN A 30 29.07 17.98 -18.21
CA ASN A 30 30.49 18.18 -18.54
C ASN A 30 31.37 17.05 -17.98
N CYS A 31 30.77 15.99 -17.45
CA CYS A 31 31.51 14.88 -16.88
C CYS A 31 32.16 14.07 -18.00
N THR A 32 33.49 14.02 -17.99
CA THR A 32 34.28 13.21 -18.93
C THR A 32 34.49 11.78 -18.42
N ILE A 33 34.21 11.53 -17.13
CA ILE A 33 34.21 10.20 -16.54
C ILE A 33 32.97 9.46 -17.03
N ARG A 34 33.15 8.25 -17.53
CA ARG A 34 32.05 7.37 -17.94
C ARG A 34 31.03 7.28 -16.79
N PRO A 35 29.74 7.58 -17.03
CA PRO A 35 28.71 7.45 -16.01
C PRO A 35 28.75 6.06 -15.37
N ARG A 36 28.44 5.96 -14.08
CA ARG A 36 28.32 4.65 -13.42
C ARG A 36 27.35 3.78 -14.23
N ILE A 37 27.91 2.78 -14.91
CA ILE A 37 27.12 1.67 -15.41
C ILE A 37 26.60 1.00 -14.16
N ARG A 38 25.27 0.95 -14.04
CA ARG A 38 24.63 0.07 -13.07
C ARG A 38 25.06 -1.35 -13.45
N ASP A 39 25.91 -1.96 -12.63
CA ASP A 39 26.37 -3.31 -12.89
C ASP A 39 25.19 -4.29 -12.83
N ALA A 40 25.38 -5.47 -13.41
CA ALA A 40 24.34 -6.49 -13.44
C ALA A 40 23.87 -6.87 -12.03
N ILE A 41 24.77 -6.83 -11.05
CA ILE A 41 24.49 -7.14 -9.65
C ILE A 41 23.55 -6.10 -9.05
N TYR A 42 23.78 -4.81 -9.27
CA TYR A 42 22.90 -3.73 -8.83
C TYR A 42 21.52 -3.86 -9.45
N LEU A 43 21.42 -4.11 -10.76
CA LEU A 43 20.14 -4.28 -11.43
C LEU A 43 19.38 -5.50 -10.91
N GLN A 44 20.08 -6.63 -10.74
CA GLN A 44 19.50 -7.85 -10.18
C GLN A 44 18.97 -7.62 -8.75
N THR A 45 19.75 -6.90 -7.93
CA THR A 45 19.35 -6.59 -6.55
C THR A 45 18.12 -5.69 -6.52
N GLN A 46 18.07 -4.66 -7.37
CA GLN A 46 16.90 -3.78 -7.46
C GLN A 46 15.65 -4.52 -7.93
N LEU A 47 15.76 -5.47 -8.86
CA LEU A 47 14.64 -6.30 -9.29
C LEU A 47 14.13 -7.19 -8.17
N LEU A 48 15.04 -7.82 -7.41
CA LEU A 48 14.67 -8.66 -6.28
C LEU A 48 13.97 -7.87 -5.17
N ILE A 49 14.42 -6.63 -4.91
CA ILE A 49 13.75 -5.73 -3.96
C ILE A 49 12.34 -5.39 -4.46
N ALA A 50 12.19 -5.00 -5.72
CA ALA A 50 10.90 -4.64 -6.29
C ALA A 50 9.89 -5.81 -6.24
N GLN A 51 10.34 -7.03 -6.54
CA GLN A 51 9.49 -8.23 -6.44
C GLN A 51 8.97 -8.46 -5.02
N LYS A 52 9.84 -8.32 -4.02
CA LYS A 52 9.45 -8.47 -2.61
C LYS A 52 8.51 -7.38 -2.14
N GLU A 53 8.70 -6.15 -2.60
CA GLU A 53 7.78 -5.05 -2.32
C GLU A 53 6.41 -5.32 -2.95
N GLU A 54 6.37 -5.84 -4.18
CA GLU A 54 5.12 -6.21 -4.86
C GLU A 54 4.38 -7.35 -4.15
N GLU A 55 5.08 -8.40 -3.73
CA GLU A 55 4.52 -9.48 -2.89
C GLU A 55 3.97 -8.92 -1.56
N GLY A 56 4.69 -7.97 -0.94
CA GLY A 56 4.22 -7.30 0.29
C GLY A 56 2.94 -6.50 0.09
N ILE A 57 2.80 -5.80 -1.03
CA ILE A 57 1.59 -5.04 -1.39
C ILE A 57 0.42 -5.99 -1.64
N GLN A 58 0.65 -7.11 -2.33
CA GLN A 58 -0.39 -8.11 -2.59
C GLN A 58 -0.92 -8.72 -1.29
N LEU A 59 -0.03 -9.12 -0.39
CA LEU A 59 -0.42 -9.66 0.92
C LEU A 59 -1.24 -8.65 1.73
N GLN A 60 -0.84 -7.38 1.71
CA GLN A 60 -1.56 -6.33 2.43
C GLN A 60 -2.97 -6.08 1.86
N ALA A 61 -3.14 -6.20 0.54
CA ALA A 61 -4.45 -6.11 -0.09
C ALA A 61 -5.35 -7.29 0.31
N GLU A 62 -4.82 -8.52 0.30
CA GLU A 62 -5.56 -9.70 0.75
C GLU A 62 -5.96 -9.63 2.23
N GLU A 63 -5.09 -9.10 3.09
CA GLU A 63 -5.40 -8.86 4.50
C GLU A 63 -6.55 -7.86 4.67
N PHE A 64 -6.55 -6.77 3.90
CA PHE A 64 -7.62 -5.78 3.91
C PHE A 64 -8.95 -6.36 3.44
N ASP A 65 -8.94 -7.14 2.35
CA ASP A 65 -10.13 -7.81 1.83
C ASP A 65 -10.70 -8.82 2.83
N LEU A 66 -9.84 -9.58 3.51
CA LEU A 66 -10.27 -10.50 4.56
C LEU A 66 -10.91 -9.75 5.73
N MET A 67 -10.31 -8.65 6.19
CA MET A 67 -10.87 -7.81 7.24
C MET A 67 -12.25 -7.26 6.87
N ALA A 68 -12.43 -6.82 5.62
CA ALA A 68 -13.72 -6.37 5.12
C ALA A 68 -14.76 -7.50 5.07
N ALA A 69 -14.36 -8.70 4.63
CA ALA A 69 -15.23 -9.88 4.62
C ALA A 69 -15.66 -10.29 6.03
N VAL A 70 -14.75 -10.23 7.02
CA VAL A 70 -15.06 -10.51 8.43
C VAL A 70 -16.05 -9.49 8.99
N ALA A 71 -15.89 -8.20 8.69
CA ALA A 71 -16.84 -7.17 9.13
C ALA A 71 -18.26 -7.40 8.56
N ASN A 72 -18.36 -7.80 7.30
CA ASN A 72 -19.64 -8.13 6.68
C ASN A 72 -20.30 -9.38 7.31
N LEU A 73 -19.50 -10.36 7.77
CA LEU A 73 -20.02 -11.55 8.42
C LEU A 73 -20.68 -11.22 9.78
N ASP A 74 -20.06 -10.33 10.55
CA ASP A 74 -20.60 -9.83 11.83
C ASP A 74 -21.97 -9.16 11.65
N GLU A 75 -22.11 -8.32 10.61
CA GLU A 75 -23.40 -7.68 10.26
C GLU A 75 -24.48 -8.72 9.90
N ILE A 76 -24.11 -9.77 9.16
CA ILE A 76 -25.05 -10.86 8.80
C ILE A 76 -25.46 -11.65 10.06
N GLU A 77 -24.54 -11.94 10.96
CA GLU A 77 -24.85 -12.62 12.23
C GLU A 77 -25.81 -11.79 13.09
N GLU A 78 -25.62 -10.47 13.16
CA GLU A 78 -26.52 -9.57 13.88
C GLU A 78 -27.93 -9.58 13.26
N VAL A 79 -28.04 -9.44 11.94
CA VAL A 79 -29.33 -9.49 11.23
C VAL A 79 -30.02 -10.83 11.44
N ASN A 80 -29.27 -11.93 11.43
CA ASN A 80 -29.81 -13.26 11.67
C ASN A 80 -30.33 -13.43 13.11
N ALA A 81 -29.58 -12.94 14.11
CA ALA A 81 -30.03 -12.94 15.51
C ALA A 81 -31.32 -12.11 15.70
N ASN A 82 -31.39 -10.93 15.08
CA ASN A 82 -32.57 -10.08 15.09
C ASN A 82 -33.78 -10.78 14.44
N TYR A 83 -33.58 -11.45 13.31
CA TYR A 83 -34.63 -12.23 12.65
C TYR A 83 -35.19 -13.35 13.54
N ILE A 84 -34.32 -14.11 14.22
CA ILE A 84 -34.71 -15.16 15.16
C ILE A 84 -35.53 -14.59 16.33
N LEU A 85 -35.10 -13.45 16.89
CA LEU A 85 -35.82 -12.78 17.97
C LEU A 85 -37.24 -12.36 17.55
N MET A 86 -37.39 -11.77 16.37
CA MET A 86 -38.69 -11.39 15.83
C MET A 86 -39.63 -12.60 15.65
N ALA A 87 -39.11 -13.72 15.16
CA ALA A 87 -39.89 -14.94 15.00
C ALA A 87 -40.40 -15.47 16.36
N ASN A 88 -39.56 -15.47 17.38
CA ASN A 88 -39.94 -15.90 18.73
C ASN A 88 -41.02 -14.99 19.35
N LEU A 89 -40.91 -13.67 19.17
CA LEU A 89 -41.91 -12.71 19.63
C LEU A 89 -43.27 -12.94 18.94
N GLN A 90 -43.27 -13.11 17.62
CA GLN A 90 -44.49 -13.40 16.87
C GLN A 90 -45.15 -14.72 17.30
N GLN A 91 -44.37 -15.76 17.59
CA GLN A 91 -44.91 -17.02 18.12
C GLN A 91 -45.50 -16.85 19.51
N ALA A 92 -44.84 -16.13 20.41
CA ALA A 92 -45.34 -15.84 21.75
C ALA A 92 -46.67 -15.06 21.71
N SER A 93 -46.78 -14.05 20.83
CA SER A 93 -48.02 -13.29 20.64
C SER A 93 -49.17 -14.15 20.11
N LYS A 94 -48.90 -15.11 19.21
CA LYS A 94 -49.91 -16.05 18.67
C LYS A 94 -50.34 -17.10 19.71
N SER A 95 -49.41 -17.58 20.53
CA SER A 95 -49.70 -18.50 21.65
C SER A 95 -50.64 -17.87 22.67
N SER A 96 -50.45 -16.58 22.98
CA SER A 96 -51.31 -15.82 23.90
C SER A 96 -52.76 -15.67 23.43
N THR A 97 -53.07 -15.83 22.14
CA THR A 97 -54.43 -15.64 21.60
C THR A 97 -55.25 -16.95 21.54
N GLN A 98 -54.62 -18.12 21.74
CA GLN A 98 -55.31 -19.41 21.69
C GLN A 98 -55.84 -19.86 23.07
N THR A 99 -55.27 -19.37 24.17
CA THR A 99 -55.66 -19.76 25.54
C THR A 99 -56.96 -19.11 26.02
N ASP A 100 -57.48 -18.10 25.31
CA ASP A 100 -58.67 -17.34 25.71
C ASP A 100 -59.96 -17.80 25.01
N LYS A 101 -59.91 -18.90 24.24
CA LYS A 101 -61.10 -19.58 23.72
C LYS A 101 -61.28 -20.92 24.43
N ALA A 102 -61.79 -20.86 25.65
CA ALA A 102 -62.37 -22.02 26.31
C ALA A 102 -63.54 -22.56 25.44
N PRO A 103 -63.65 -23.88 25.21
CA PRO A 103 -64.83 -24.44 24.57
C PRO A 103 -66.00 -24.36 25.56
N ILE A 104 -67.12 -23.76 25.12
CA ILE A 104 -68.43 -23.91 25.76
C ILE A 104 -68.95 -25.32 25.48
#